data_AF-A0A8C7F785-F1
#
_entry.id   AF-A0A8C7F785-F1
#
_cell.length_a   1.000
_cell.length_b   1.000
_cell.length_c   1.000
_cell.angle_alpha   90.00
_cell.angle_beta   90.00
_cell.angle_gamma   90.00
#
_symmetry.space_group_name_H-M   'P 1'
#
loop_
_entity.id
_entity.type
_entity.pdbx_description
1 polymer ?
#
loop_
_entity_poly.entity_id
_entity_poly.type
_entity_poly.pdbx_seq_one_letter_code
_entity_poly.pdbx_strand_id
1 'polypeptide(L)'
;VTFFAQVMYDFSAEPGNNELTVKEGETVTVLNQNVGGGWIEAQNSRGESGLVPEDYLQVSVCFLLLFFKQLCETFPRVHCCCCCLQVANGDNPWSGGGTYTNKTMGDVGPVWLYPQSPLDCVVADPKKGSKMYGLKSYIEYQVTPNTTNRPVNHRYKHFDWLYERLLEKFGSAIPIPSLPDKQVTGRFEEEFIKMRMERLQGWMCRMCRHPVVSNSDVFQLFLTYRDEKEWKTGKRRAEKDECVGPMVFSLIDPEAPELDIIEVEQKCELFSRFTKEMDDGVKDLLNVGNIHWKRCTGPLRKEYQKIGKAFQNLSSVFNTSGYTGEATLTDALTAAGKTYEEISQIVAEQPRKDLHFLMETNNEYKGLLGCFPDTIGVHKAAIEKVREGDKMVAAGKINTQDKGTMAKRISIMCYSLQAEMNHFHSNRIYDYNRVMQLYLEEQIRFYETRGRIL
;
A
#
# COMPACT_ATOMS: atom_id res chain seq x y z
N VAL A 1 18.89 -5.84 9.04
CA VAL A 1 18.10 -4.59 8.98
C VAL A 1 18.65 -3.69 10.08
N THR A 2 19.07 -2.48 9.73
CA THR A 2 19.57 -1.51 10.71
C THR A 2 18.38 -0.79 11.32
N PHE A 3 18.20 -0.91 12.63
CA PHE A 3 17.08 -0.29 13.35
C PHE A 3 17.53 1.02 13.97
N PHE A 4 16.65 2.02 14.00
CA PHE A 4 16.90 3.29 14.70
C PHE A 4 15.90 3.45 15.85
N ALA A 5 16.39 3.94 16.99
CA ALA A 5 15.57 4.23 18.16
C ALA A 5 15.85 5.65 18.65
N GLN A 6 14.80 6.31 19.13
CA GLN A 6 14.90 7.61 19.79
C GLN A 6 15.05 7.38 21.29
N VAL A 7 16.01 8.07 21.91
CA VAL A 7 16.25 8.00 23.35
C VAL A 7 15.21 8.86 24.06
N MET A 8 14.47 8.28 25.00
CA MET A 8 13.36 8.92 25.73
C MET A 8 13.79 9.55 27.05
N TYR A 9 14.89 9.08 27.63
CA TYR A 9 15.43 9.59 28.89
C TYR A 9 16.95 9.56 28.87
N ASP A 10 17.60 10.49 29.56
CA ASP A 10 19.05 10.47 29.75
C ASP A 10 19.50 9.19 30.48
N PHE A 11 20.54 8.54 29.98
CA PHE A 11 21.18 7.38 30.62
C PHE A 11 22.69 7.53 30.60
N SER A 12 23.32 7.38 31.76
CA SER A 12 24.77 7.52 31.94
C SER A 12 25.38 6.15 32.23
N ALA A 13 26.39 5.77 31.45
CA ALA A 13 27.04 4.48 31.57
C ALA A 13 27.89 4.38 32.85
N GLU A 14 27.78 3.24 33.54
CA GLU A 14 28.66 2.91 34.65
C GLU A 14 30.03 2.36 34.16
N PRO A 15 31.15 2.77 34.78
CA PRO A 15 32.47 2.29 34.39
C PRO A 15 32.60 0.77 34.56
N GLY A 16 32.87 0.06 33.47
CA GLY A 16 33.17 -1.38 33.48
C GLY A 16 32.03 -2.31 33.03
N ASN A 17 30.83 -1.78 32.78
CA ASN A 17 29.64 -2.60 32.47
C ASN A 17 29.23 -2.61 30.98
N ASN A 18 30.09 -2.14 30.07
CA ASN A 18 29.81 -2.07 28.62
C ASN A 18 28.51 -1.30 28.27
N GLU A 19 28.17 -0.31 29.09
CA GLU A 19 26.99 0.54 28.94
C GLU A 19 27.28 1.74 28.03
N LEU A 20 26.25 2.27 27.35
CA LEU A 20 26.36 3.41 26.45
C LEU A 20 25.68 4.64 27.05
N THR A 21 26.42 5.74 27.18
CA THR A 21 25.84 7.02 27.60
C THR A 21 25.04 7.66 26.46
N VAL A 22 23.75 7.89 26.69
CA VAL A 22 22.79 8.46 25.74
C VAL A 22 22.00 9.62 26.37
N LYS A 23 21.57 10.58 25.55
CA LYS A 23 20.76 11.72 26.00
C LYS A 23 19.36 11.70 25.39
N GLU A 24 18.37 12.18 26.13
CA GLU A 24 17.00 12.35 25.67
C GLU A 24 16.97 13.13 24.34
N GLY A 25 16.25 12.60 23.36
CA GLY A 25 16.14 13.13 22.00
C GLY A 25 17.24 12.68 21.04
N GLU A 26 18.30 12.01 21.48
CA GLU A 26 19.32 11.43 20.60
C GLU A 26 18.76 10.23 19.82
N THR A 27 19.18 10.07 18.56
CA THR A 27 18.86 8.87 17.77
C THR A 27 20.02 7.90 17.80
N VAL A 28 19.77 6.68 18.25
CA VAL A 28 20.75 5.60 18.30
C VAL A 28 20.43 4.53 17.27
N THR A 29 21.47 3.89 16.75
CA THR A 29 21.37 2.75 15.85
C THR A 29 21.34 1.47 16.68
N VAL A 30 20.25 0.72 16.66
CA VAL A 30 20.13 -0.53 17.41
C VAL A 30 20.86 -1.63 16.66
N LEU A 31 21.91 -2.16 17.30
CA LEU A 31 22.76 -3.22 16.77
C LEU A 31 22.20 -4.60 17.12
N ASN A 32 21.71 -4.79 18.35
CA ASN A 32 21.17 -6.06 18.82
C ASN A 32 20.08 -5.84 19.89
N GLN A 33 18.88 -6.41 19.68
CA GLN A 33 17.76 -6.36 20.64
C GLN A 33 17.67 -7.62 21.52
N ASN A 34 18.46 -8.65 21.24
CA ASN A 34 18.36 -9.97 21.88
C ASN A 34 19.48 -10.21 22.89
N VAL A 35 19.91 -9.16 23.59
CA VAL A 35 20.94 -9.25 24.63
C VAL A 35 20.36 -9.90 25.91
N GLY A 36 19.05 -9.82 26.10
CA GLY A 36 18.33 -10.37 27.26
C GLY A 36 18.31 -9.42 28.45
N GLY A 37 17.36 -9.63 29.37
CA GLY A 37 17.29 -8.88 30.63
C GLY A 37 16.87 -7.41 30.53
N GLY A 38 16.19 -7.00 29.45
CA GLY A 38 15.70 -5.62 29.28
C GLY A 38 16.75 -4.62 28.74
N TRP A 39 17.82 -5.12 28.10
CA TRP A 39 18.90 -4.31 27.54
C TRP A 39 18.96 -4.41 26.02
N ILE A 40 19.30 -3.30 25.37
CA ILE A 40 19.50 -3.18 23.93
C ILE A 40 20.94 -2.72 23.68
N GLU A 41 21.64 -3.42 22.79
CA GLU A 41 22.93 -2.94 22.27
C GLU A 41 22.68 -1.93 21.16
N ALA A 42 23.18 -0.72 21.36
CA ALA A 42 23.01 0.39 20.43
C ALA A 42 24.33 1.08 20.13
N GLN A 43 24.37 1.85 19.05
CA GLN A 43 25.47 2.73 18.67
C GLN A 43 24.97 4.17 18.59
N ASN A 44 25.65 5.08 19.27
CA ASN A 44 25.30 6.50 19.25
C ASN A 44 25.87 7.21 18.01
N SER A 45 25.52 8.49 17.87
CA SER A 45 26.00 9.36 16.79
C SER A 45 27.53 9.55 16.76
N ARG A 46 28.23 9.26 17.87
CA ARG A 46 29.69 9.34 18.00
C ARG A 46 30.40 8.05 17.61
N GLY A 47 29.66 7.02 17.21
CA GLY A 47 30.19 5.70 16.84
C GLY A 47 30.51 4.79 18.03
N GLU A 48 30.19 5.22 19.26
CA GLU A 48 30.37 4.43 20.47
C GLU A 48 29.21 3.43 20.59
N SER A 49 29.53 2.18 20.92
CA SER A 49 28.56 1.10 21.08
C SER A 49 28.54 0.61 22.51
N GLY A 50 27.35 0.22 22.98
CA GLY A 50 27.17 -0.34 24.31
C GLY A 50 25.70 -0.58 24.63
N LEU A 51 25.43 -0.99 25.87
CA LEU A 51 24.10 -1.35 26.34
C LEU A 51 23.33 -0.13 26.85
N VAL A 52 22.04 -0.06 26.48
CA VAL A 52 21.07 0.92 26.95
C VAL A 52 19.81 0.17 27.41
N PRO A 53 19.16 0.59 28.50
CA PRO A 53 17.89 -0.02 28.92
C PRO A 53 16.83 0.11 27.83
N GLU A 54 16.07 -0.97 27.58
CA GLU A 54 15.02 -1.00 26.55
C GLU A 54 13.96 0.08 26.79
N ASP A 55 13.54 0.28 28.04
CA ASP A 55 12.52 1.26 28.42
C ASP A 55 12.94 2.73 28.21
N TYR A 56 14.23 2.96 27.95
CA TYR A 56 14.79 4.28 27.67
C TYR A 56 14.83 4.57 26.17
N LEU A 57 14.42 3.62 25.32
CA LEU A 57 14.42 3.73 23.87
C LEU A 57 13.01 3.59 23.31
N GLN A 58 12.54 4.61 22.60
CA GLN A 58 11.40 4.51 21.71
C GLN A 58 11.88 4.13 20.31
N VAL A 59 11.79 2.85 19.99
CA VAL A 59 12.04 2.38 18.63
C VAL A 59 11.03 3.06 17.71
N SER A 60 11.49 3.76 16.68
CA SER A 60 10.60 4.37 15.68
C SER A 60 10.04 3.27 14.79
N VAL A 61 8.97 2.62 15.25
CA VAL A 61 8.31 1.54 14.51
C VAL A 61 7.20 2.13 13.65
N CYS A 62 7.39 2.10 12.33
CA CYS A 62 6.28 2.24 11.39
C CYS A 62 5.29 1.11 11.69
N PHE A 63 4.00 1.44 11.91
CA PHE A 63 2.94 0.54 12.38
C PHE A 63 2.76 -0.76 11.54
N LEU A 64 3.40 -0.86 10.38
CA LEU A 64 3.53 -2.05 9.54
C LEU A 64 4.43 -3.17 10.10
N LEU A 65 5.28 -2.92 11.12
CA LEU A 65 6.29 -3.88 11.59
C LEU A 65 5.98 -4.56 12.94
N LEU A 66 4.98 -4.14 13.71
CA LEU A 66 4.56 -4.87 14.92
C LEU A 66 4.07 -6.30 14.60
N PHE A 67 3.62 -6.54 13.37
CA PHE A 67 3.31 -7.88 12.85
C PHE A 67 4.55 -8.69 12.42
N PHE A 68 5.69 -8.03 12.17
CA PHE A 68 6.88 -8.69 11.59
C PHE A 68 7.70 -9.46 12.63
N LYS A 69 7.70 -9.03 13.90
CA LYS A 69 8.53 -9.65 14.95
C LYS A 69 8.02 -11.05 15.37
N GLN A 70 6.69 -11.24 15.44
CA GLN A 70 6.10 -12.57 15.75
C GLN A 70 6.30 -13.61 14.63
N LEU A 71 6.44 -13.15 13.36
CA LEU A 71 6.56 -14.03 12.19
C LEU A 71 8.01 -14.48 11.91
N CYS A 72 9.02 -13.63 12.15
CA CYS A 72 10.42 -14.01 11.91
C CYS A 72 11.01 -14.96 12.95
N GLU A 73 10.50 -15.00 14.19
CA GLU A 73 11.00 -15.89 15.23
C GLU A 73 10.55 -17.36 15.05
N THR A 74 9.51 -17.61 14.25
CA THR A 74 8.95 -18.97 14.13
C THR A 74 9.52 -19.76 12.95
N PHE A 75 10.04 -19.12 11.88
CA PHE A 75 10.54 -19.85 10.69
C PHE A 75 11.69 -19.13 9.94
N PRO A 76 12.94 -19.62 10.00
CA PRO A 76 14.10 -19.01 9.34
C PRO A 76 14.22 -19.31 7.82
N ARG A 77 13.14 -19.70 7.12
CA ARG A 77 13.19 -20.14 5.71
C ARG A 77 12.15 -19.51 4.79
N VAL A 78 11.91 -18.20 4.93
CA VAL A 78 11.16 -17.43 3.94
C VAL A 78 12.04 -16.31 3.42
N HIS A 79 12.55 -16.50 2.19
CA HIS A 79 13.26 -15.45 1.45
C HIS A 79 12.31 -14.27 1.23
N CYS A 80 12.67 -13.13 1.82
CA CYS A 80 12.03 -11.84 1.61
C CYS A 80 12.13 -11.45 0.13
N CYS A 81 11.02 -11.13 -0.54
CA CYS A 81 11.01 -10.69 -1.95
C CYS A 81 11.56 -9.25 -2.14
N CYS A 82 11.91 -8.55 -1.05
CA CYS A 82 12.82 -7.40 -1.15
C CYS A 82 14.22 -7.85 -1.62
N CYS A 83 14.61 -9.12 -1.38
CA CYS A 83 15.78 -9.73 -1.97
C CYS A 83 15.58 -10.20 -3.42
N CYS A 84 14.37 -10.36 -3.96
CA CYS A 84 14.21 -10.77 -5.37
C CYS A 84 14.56 -9.64 -6.35
N LEU A 85 14.61 -8.37 -5.90
CA LEU A 85 15.24 -7.30 -6.69
C LEU A 85 16.77 -7.30 -6.56
N GLN A 86 17.35 -8.06 -5.61
CA GLN A 86 18.80 -8.18 -5.39
C GLN A 86 19.41 -9.51 -5.88
N VAL A 87 18.60 -10.55 -6.13
CA VAL A 87 19.11 -11.89 -6.53
C VAL A 87 19.55 -11.97 -8.01
N ALA A 88 19.46 -10.87 -8.78
CA ALA A 88 20.07 -10.81 -10.11
C ALA A 88 21.56 -10.42 -10.13
N ASN A 89 22.20 -10.20 -8.97
CA ASN A 89 23.63 -9.86 -8.90
C ASN A 89 24.39 -10.73 -7.89
N GLY A 90 24.66 -11.97 -8.26
CA GLY A 90 25.89 -12.70 -7.90
C GLY A 90 26.44 -13.21 -9.22
N ASP A 91 27.58 -12.73 -9.72
CA ASP A 91 28.88 -13.15 -9.22
C ASP A 91 29.92 -12.02 -9.24
N ASN A 92 30.81 -12.03 -8.24
CA ASN A 92 32.12 -11.38 -8.38
C ASN A 92 33.18 -12.41 -7.98
N PRO A 93 34.15 -12.69 -8.87
CA PRO A 93 35.50 -12.30 -8.48
C PRO A 93 36.35 -11.79 -9.65
N TRP A 94 36.77 -10.53 -9.54
CA TRP A 94 38.03 -9.94 -10.01
C TRP A 94 38.78 -10.61 -11.18
N SER A 95 38.71 -10.01 -12.37
CA SER A 95 39.89 -9.70 -13.21
C SER A 95 39.50 -9.03 -14.54
N GLY A 96 40.17 -7.92 -14.88
CA GLY A 96 40.37 -7.47 -16.27
C GLY A 96 39.26 -6.61 -16.88
N GLY A 97 39.65 -5.49 -17.48
CA GLY A 97 38.72 -4.46 -17.96
C GLY A 97 37.96 -4.78 -19.24
N GLY A 98 36.93 -3.98 -19.51
CA GLY A 98 36.18 -4.00 -20.77
C GLY A 98 34.72 -3.59 -20.62
N THR A 99 34.40 -2.38 -21.06
CA THR A 99 33.09 -1.92 -21.59
C THR A 99 31.81 -2.16 -20.77
N TYR A 100 31.28 -1.06 -20.20
CA TYR A 100 29.90 -0.98 -19.70
C TYR A 100 28.91 -1.07 -20.86
N THR A 101 28.16 -2.16 -20.96
CA THR A 101 26.95 -2.26 -21.79
C THR A 101 25.76 -2.54 -20.88
N ASN A 102 24.97 -1.51 -20.57
CA ASN A 102 23.65 -1.66 -19.98
C ASN A 102 22.72 -2.31 -21.00
N LYS A 103 22.13 -3.44 -20.65
CA LYS A 103 21.12 -4.15 -21.45
C LYS A 103 19.84 -4.21 -20.62
N THR A 104 18.95 -3.24 -20.78
CA THR A 104 17.65 -3.21 -20.10
C THR A 104 16.51 -3.68 -21.02
N MET A 105 16.60 -4.94 -21.46
CA MET A 105 15.41 -5.78 -21.61
C MET A 105 15.39 -6.64 -20.35
N GLY A 106 14.49 -6.39 -19.41
CA GLY A 106 14.32 -7.27 -18.26
C GLY A 106 13.83 -8.65 -18.71
N ASP A 107 13.96 -9.66 -17.85
CA ASP A 107 13.54 -11.04 -18.17
C ASP A 107 12.04 -11.17 -18.55
N VAL A 108 11.25 -10.13 -18.30
CA VAL A 108 9.80 -10.02 -18.59
C VAL A 108 9.47 -9.01 -19.69
N GLY A 109 10.46 -8.53 -20.44
CA GLY A 109 10.30 -7.52 -21.49
C GLY A 109 10.43 -6.08 -20.99
N PRO A 110 9.70 -5.11 -21.59
CA PRO A 110 9.81 -3.70 -21.25
C PRO A 110 9.42 -3.41 -19.80
N VAL A 111 10.25 -2.67 -19.07
CA VAL A 111 9.99 -2.29 -17.67
C VAL A 111 10.43 -0.85 -17.45
N TRP A 112 9.80 -0.17 -16.49
CA TRP A 112 10.27 1.12 -16.01
C TRP A 112 11.63 0.99 -15.33
N LEU A 113 12.42 2.08 -15.37
CA LEU A 113 13.64 2.17 -14.56
C LEU A 113 13.27 2.42 -13.10
N TYR A 114 13.52 1.43 -12.24
CA TYR A 114 13.23 1.54 -10.82
C TYR A 114 14.37 2.26 -10.07
N PRO A 115 14.05 3.14 -9.12
CA PRO A 115 15.07 3.80 -8.30
C PRO A 115 15.77 2.78 -7.39
N GLN A 116 17.06 2.99 -7.14
CA GLN A 116 17.86 2.15 -6.24
C GLN A 116 17.36 2.20 -4.79
N SER A 117 16.81 3.34 -4.37
CA SER A 117 16.24 3.54 -3.05
C SER A 117 14.73 3.77 -3.16
N PRO A 118 13.89 2.89 -2.59
CA PRO A 118 12.45 3.04 -2.67
C PRO A 118 11.97 4.24 -1.83
N LEU A 119 11.10 5.05 -2.42
CA LEU A 119 10.36 6.08 -1.69
C LEU A 119 9.20 5.42 -0.94
N ASP A 120 9.00 5.82 0.31
CA ASP A 120 7.81 5.49 1.09
C ASP A 120 7.38 6.70 1.92
N CYS A 121 6.09 6.79 2.22
CA CYS A 121 5.52 7.92 2.95
C CYS A 121 4.53 7.43 4.01
N VAL A 122 4.63 7.99 5.21
CA VAL A 122 3.65 7.78 6.27
C VAL A 122 2.63 8.92 6.26
N VAL A 123 1.34 8.58 6.30
CA VAL A 123 0.21 9.50 6.45
C VAL A 123 -0.39 9.32 7.84
N ALA A 124 -0.20 10.30 8.72
CA ALA A 124 -0.56 10.20 10.12
C ALA A 124 -1.10 11.53 10.69
N ASP A 125 -1.27 11.58 12.01
CA ASP A 125 -1.54 12.79 12.80
C ASP A 125 -2.70 13.65 12.26
N PRO A 126 -3.93 13.11 12.17
CA PRO A 126 -5.06 13.89 11.70
C PRO A 126 -5.37 15.01 12.69
N LYS A 127 -5.15 16.27 12.27
CA LYS A 127 -5.32 17.47 13.12
C LYS A 127 -6.38 18.39 12.52
N LYS A 128 -7.18 19.01 13.38
CA LYS A 128 -8.20 19.98 12.96
C LYS A 128 -7.55 21.35 12.73
N GLY A 129 -7.34 21.69 11.46
CA GLY A 129 -6.92 23.01 11.03
C GLY A 129 -8.09 24.00 10.93
N SER A 130 -7.78 25.29 10.98
CA SER A 130 -8.75 26.37 10.79
C SER A 130 -8.26 27.43 9.80
N LYS A 131 -9.19 28.00 9.04
CA LYS A 131 -8.97 29.13 8.13
C LYS A 131 -9.95 30.23 8.47
N MET A 132 -9.59 31.46 8.12
CA MET A 132 -10.42 32.67 8.34
C MET A 132 -10.84 32.79 9.81
N TYR A 133 -9.87 32.78 10.74
CA TYR A 133 -10.15 32.95 12.18
C TYR A 133 -11.23 32.00 12.73
N GLY A 134 -11.22 30.72 12.32
CA GLY A 134 -12.15 29.71 12.81
C GLY A 134 -13.44 29.52 12.00
N LEU A 135 -13.76 30.43 11.06
CA LEU A 135 -14.96 30.31 10.21
C LEU A 135 -14.96 29.07 9.32
N LYS A 136 -13.78 28.52 8.99
CA LYS A 136 -13.66 27.31 8.18
C LYS A 136 -12.69 26.30 8.79
N SER A 137 -13.23 25.21 9.33
CA SER A 137 -12.43 24.09 9.84
C SER A 137 -12.23 23.00 8.79
N TYR A 138 -11.11 22.26 8.87
CA TYR A 138 -10.77 21.13 8.02
C TYR A 138 -9.81 20.18 8.73
N ILE A 139 -9.66 18.95 8.23
CA ILE A 139 -8.66 17.99 8.72
C ILE A 139 -7.40 18.09 7.86
N GLU A 140 -6.25 18.20 8.52
CA GLU A 140 -4.90 18.11 7.98
C GLU A 140 -4.28 16.79 8.39
N TYR A 141 -3.55 16.17 7.46
CA TYR A 141 -2.78 14.95 7.65
C TYR A 141 -1.31 15.31 7.52
N GLN A 142 -0.49 14.72 8.38
CA GLN A 142 0.95 14.83 8.28
C GLN A 142 1.46 13.75 7.32
N VAL A 143 2.22 14.17 6.30
CA VAL A 143 2.87 13.28 5.33
C VAL A 143 4.37 13.34 5.58
N THR A 144 4.99 12.20 5.89
CA THR A 144 6.42 12.10 6.20
C THR A 144 7.09 11.11 5.25
N PRO A 145 7.91 11.58 4.29
CA PRO A 145 8.67 10.71 3.40
C PRO A 145 9.91 10.12 4.10
N ASN A 146 10.22 8.86 3.83
CA ASN A 146 11.38 8.15 4.39
C ASN A 146 12.74 8.76 3.97
N THR A 147 12.80 9.46 2.85
CA THR A 147 14.03 10.03 2.29
C THR A 147 14.51 11.27 3.02
N THR A 148 13.60 12.07 3.58
CA THR A 148 13.96 13.31 4.29
C THR A 148 13.59 13.29 5.77
N ASN A 149 12.68 12.39 6.16
CA ASN A 149 12.07 12.33 7.50
C ASN A 149 11.46 13.67 7.96
N ARG A 150 11.20 14.59 7.02
CA ARG A 150 10.62 15.91 7.30
C ARG A 150 9.12 15.86 7.04
N PRO A 151 8.27 16.09 8.05
CA PRO A 151 6.83 16.11 7.84
C PRO A 151 6.36 17.35 7.09
N VAL A 152 5.38 17.17 6.21
CA VAL A 152 4.61 18.23 5.56
C VAL A 152 3.12 18.03 5.80
N ASN A 153 2.38 19.12 6.02
CA ASN A 153 0.96 19.03 6.35
C ASN A 153 0.09 19.24 5.12
N HIS A 154 -0.86 18.33 4.91
CA HIS A 154 -1.80 18.37 3.79
C HIS A 154 -3.23 18.10 4.23
N ARG A 155 -4.13 18.98 3.83
CA ARG A 155 -5.58 18.71 3.90
C ARG A 155 -6.01 17.85 2.72
N TYR A 156 -7.16 17.19 2.84
CA TYR A 156 -7.74 16.38 1.75
C TYR A 156 -7.79 17.11 0.39
N LYS A 157 -8.09 18.43 0.36
CA LYS A 157 -8.11 19.21 -0.90
C LYS A 157 -6.73 19.31 -1.58
N HIS A 158 -5.63 19.18 -0.84
CA HIS A 158 -4.30 19.17 -1.44
C HIS A 158 -4.02 17.83 -2.13
N PHE A 159 -4.45 16.71 -1.53
CA PHE A 159 -4.44 15.39 -2.20
C PHE A 159 -5.30 15.42 -3.47
N ASP A 160 -6.51 15.97 -3.39
CA ASP A 160 -7.41 16.15 -4.54
C ASP A 160 -6.75 16.93 -5.68
N TRP A 161 -6.07 18.03 -5.36
CA TRP A 161 -5.29 18.78 -6.34
C TRP A 161 -4.15 17.95 -6.94
N LEU A 162 -3.40 17.21 -6.11
CA LEU A 162 -2.31 16.36 -6.59
C LEU A 162 -2.84 15.27 -7.53
N TYR A 163 -3.93 14.61 -7.15
CA TYR A 163 -4.61 13.61 -7.98
C TYR A 163 -4.99 14.20 -9.35
N GLU A 164 -5.63 15.37 -9.39
CA GLU A 164 -5.97 16.05 -10.66
C GLU A 164 -4.71 16.34 -11.51
N ARG A 165 -3.61 16.79 -10.89
CA ARG A 165 -2.34 17.05 -11.62
C ARG A 165 -1.73 15.76 -12.15
N LEU A 166 -1.71 14.69 -11.36
CA LEU A 166 -1.16 13.40 -11.77
C LEU A 166 -2.00 12.78 -12.89
N LEU A 167 -3.33 12.84 -12.78
CA LEU A 167 -4.24 12.34 -13.80
C LEU A 167 -4.10 13.11 -15.11
N GLU A 168 -4.07 14.44 -15.06
CA GLU A 168 -3.86 15.27 -16.25
C GLU A 168 -2.49 14.98 -16.91
N LYS A 169 -1.43 14.87 -16.11
CA LYS A 169 -0.07 14.67 -16.63
C LYS A 169 0.17 13.26 -17.17
N PHE A 170 -0.25 12.23 -16.43
CA PHE A 170 0.15 10.85 -16.67
C PHE A 170 -0.99 9.92 -17.09
N GLY A 171 -2.27 10.32 -16.98
CA GLY A 171 -3.42 9.42 -17.15
C GLY A 171 -3.52 8.73 -18.52
N SER A 172 -2.86 9.27 -19.54
CA SER A 172 -2.76 8.62 -20.86
C SER A 172 -1.79 7.44 -20.90
N ALA A 173 -0.84 7.34 -19.97
CA ALA A 173 0.22 6.32 -19.94
C ALA A 173 0.20 5.46 -18.67
N ILE A 174 -0.24 6.03 -17.53
CA ILE A 174 -0.18 5.40 -16.21
C ILE A 174 -1.57 5.48 -15.55
N PRO A 175 -2.13 4.35 -15.08
CA PRO A 175 -3.33 4.31 -14.25
C PRO A 175 -3.15 5.08 -12.92
N ILE A 176 -3.86 6.19 -12.76
CA ILE A 176 -3.87 6.98 -11.51
C ILE A 176 -5.18 6.69 -10.75
N PRO A 177 -5.15 5.89 -9.67
CA PRO A 177 -6.36 5.50 -8.96
C PRO A 177 -7.01 6.70 -8.25
N SER A 178 -8.33 6.68 -8.20
CA SER A 178 -9.13 7.71 -7.53
C SER A 178 -8.84 7.78 -6.03
N LEU A 179 -8.97 8.98 -5.48
CA LEU A 179 -8.92 9.19 -4.03
C LEU A 179 -10.19 8.69 -3.33
N PRO A 180 -10.13 8.45 -2.01
CA PRO A 180 -11.30 8.08 -1.21
C PRO A 180 -12.37 9.18 -1.21
N ASP A 181 -13.66 8.82 -1.22
CA ASP A 181 -14.74 9.78 -1.45
C ASP A 181 -14.73 11.07 -0.61
N LYS A 182 -15.17 12.15 -1.27
CA LYS A 182 -15.43 13.45 -0.66
C LYS A 182 -16.72 13.38 0.16
N GLN A 183 -16.59 13.14 1.46
CA GLN A 183 -17.73 13.27 2.39
C GLN A 183 -17.85 14.69 2.98
N VAL A 184 -19.05 15.26 2.92
CA VAL A 184 -19.38 16.60 3.43
C VAL A 184 -19.98 16.54 4.83
N THR A 185 -20.92 15.62 5.06
CA THR A 185 -21.53 15.32 6.36
C THR A 185 -20.66 14.33 7.15
N GLY A 186 -20.64 14.39 8.48
CA GLY A 186 -19.84 13.46 9.30
C GLY A 186 -18.31 13.56 9.15
N ARG A 187 -17.79 14.57 8.43
CA ARG A 187 -16.34 14.71 8.12
C ARG A 187 -15.40 14.86 9.33
N PHE A 188 -15.95 15.05 10.53
CA PHE A 188 -15.22 15.17 11.78
C PHE A 188 -15.43 13.97 12.71
N GLU A 189 -16.17 12.95 12.26
CA GLU A 189 -16.34 11.70 13.00
C GLU A 189 -15.04 10.91 12.98
N GLU A 190 -14.65 10.37 14.13
CA GLU A 190 -13.38 9.68 14.31
C GLU A 190 -13.23 8.48 13.37
N GLU A 191 -14.29 7.66 13.25
CA GLU A 191 -14.32 6.50 12.36
C GLU A 191 -14.09 6.91 10.89
N PHE A 192 -14.69 8.02 10.48
CA PHE A 192 -14.51 8.55 9.14
C PHE A 192 -13.09 9.06 8.90
N ILE A 193 -12.52 9.78 9.87
CA ILE A 193 -11.14 10.28 9.79
C ILE A 193 -10.16 9.10 9.69
N LYS A 194 -10.35 8.06 10.51
CA LYS A 194 -9.53 6.85 10.52
C LYS A 194 -9.59 6.12 9.18
N MET A 195 -10.79 5.81 8.69
CA MET A 195 -10.99 5.15 7.39
C MET A 195 -10.37 5.97 6.24
N ARG A 196 -10.56 7.29 6.23
CA ARG A 196 -9.97 8.14 5.19
C ARG A 196 -8.44 8.16 5.28
N MET A 197 -7.87 8.25 6.48
CA MET A 197 -6.42 8.26 6.68
C MET A 197 -5.79 6.95 6.18
N GLU A 198 -6.40 5.81 6.52
CA GLU A 198 -5.97 4.49 6.05
C GLU A 198 -5.98 4.39 4.51
N ARG A 199 -7.05 4.85 3.86
CA ARG A 199 -7.11 4.82 2.39
C ARG A 199 -6.19 5.85 1.73
N LEU A 200 -5.95 7.00 2.35
CA LEU A 200 -4.93 7.95 1.89
C LEU A 200 -3.52 7.37 2.04
N GLN A 201 -3.26 6.63 3.12
CA GLN A 201 -2.01 5.89 3.30
C GLN A 201 -1.81 4.87 2.18
N GLY A 202 -2.84 4.07 1.85
CA GLY A 202 -2.80 3.14 0.72
C GLY A 202 -2.52 3.83 -0.61
N TRP A 203 -3.22 4.93 -0.89
CA TRP A 203 -3.01 5.73 -2.10
C TRP A 203 -1.59 6.29 -2.18
N MET A 204 -1.07 6.86 -1.08
CA MET A 204 0.29 7.39 -1.01
C MET A 204 1.34 6.28 -1.23
N CYS A 205 1.17 5.11 -0.59
CA CYS A 205 2.04 3.95 -0.82
C CYS A 205 2.09 3.58 -2.30
N ARG A 206 0.94 3.53 -2.99
CA ARG A 206 0.87 3.20 -4.42
C ARG A 206 1.65 4.22 -5.27
N MET A 207 1.46 5.52 -5.02
CA MET A 207 2.17 6.57 -5.76
C MET A 207 3.68 6.59 -5.47
N CYS A 208 4.10 6.29 -4.24
CA CYS A 208 5.51 6.21 -3.87
C CYS A 208 6.22 5.02 -4.52
N ARG A 209 5.53 3.88 -4.67
CA ARG A 209 6.08 2.67 -5.31
C ARG A 209 6.20 2.79 -6.83
N HIS A 210 5.45 3.69 -7.46
CA HIS A 210 5.48 3.85 -8.90
C HIS A 210 6.74 4.63 -9.32
N PRO A 211 7.63 4.08 -10.17
CA PRO A 211 8.93 4.68 -10.47
C PRO A 211 8.84 6.03 -11.21
N VAL A 212 7.87 6.22 -12.10
CA VAL A 212 7.66 7.50 -12.80
C VAL A 212 6.99 8.55 -11.91
N VAL A 213 5.85 8.22 -11.27
CA VAL A 213 5.09 9.15 -10.42
C VAL A 213 5.93 9.62 -9.23
N SER A 214 6.60 8.70 -8.52
CA SER A 214 7.40 9.02 -7.34
C SER A 214 8.52 10.01 -7.65
N ASN A 215 9.15 9.93 -8.83
CA ASN A 215 10.23 10.84 -9.24
C ASN A 215 9.73 12.12 -9.94
N SER A 216 8.41 12.30 -10.11
CA SER A 216 7.88 13.49 -10.79
C SER A 216 8.00 14.75 -9.93
N ASP A 217 8.32 15.88 -10.56
CA ASP A 217 8.45 17.18 -9.88
C ASP A 217 7.21 17.59 -9.07
N VAL A 218 6.02 17.25 -9.57
CA VAL A 218 4.74 17.58 -8.90
C VAL A 218 4.55 16.76 -7.62
N PHE A 219 4.95 15.48 -7.63
CA PHE A 219 4.88 14.62 -6.45
C PHE A 219 5.97 14.97 -5.44
N GLN A 220 7.20 15.23 -5.91
CA GLN A 220 8.32 15.67 -5.06
C GLN A 220 8.03 17.00 -4.37
N LEU A 221 7.43 17.97 -5.08
CA LEU A 221 6.95 19.23 -4.49
C LEU A 221 5.95 18.97 -3.37
N PHE A 222 4.99 18.06 -3.58
CA PHE A 222 3.99 17.72 -2.59
C PHE A 222 4.62 17.18 -1.31
N LEU A 223 5.70 16.41 -1.42
CA LEU A 223 6.38 15.79 -0.27
C LEU A 223 7.37 16.68 0.46
N THR A 224 8.02 17.63 -0.24
CA THR A 224 9.27 18.23 0.27
C THR A 224 9.26 19.75 0.39
N TYR A 225 8.15 20.43 0.05
CA TYR A 225 8.06 21.89 0.13
C TYR A 225 8.41 22.42 1.54
N ARG A 226 9.11 23.54 1.60
CA ARG A 226 9.67 24.08 2.85
C ARG A 226 8.78 25.13 3.50
N ASP A 227 8.09 25.91 2.68
CA ASP A 227 7.24 27.01 3.11
C ASP A 227 6.05 27.25 2.15
N GLU A 228 5.11 28.10 2.56
CA GLU A 228 3.89 28.38 1.80
C GLU A 228 4.18 29.09 0.46
N LYS A 229 5.29 29.83 0.35
CA LYS A 229 5.67 30.52 -0.88
C LYS A 229 6.15 29.51 -1.92
N GLU A 230 6.97 28.55 -1.51
CA GLU A 230 7.44 27.44 -2.35
C GLU A 230 6.25 26.59 -2.82
N TRP A 231 5.35 26.22 -1.92
CA TRP A 231 4.13 25.48 -2.26
C TRP A 231 3.29 26.21 -3.32
N LYS A 232 2.98 27.50 -3.11
CA LYS A 232 2.19 28.29 -4.07
C LYS A 232 2.89 28.44 -5.43
N THR A 233 4.20 28.61 -5.43
CA THR A 233 4.99 28.77 -6.66
C THR A 233 5.04 27.46 -7.44
N GLY A 234 5.38 26.36 -6.77
CA GLY A 234 5.42 25.03 -7.37
C GLY A 234 4.04 24.57 -7.85
N LYS A 235 2.97 24.88 -7.09
CA LYS A 235 1.59 24.62 -7.49
C LYS A 235 1.25 25.28 -8.82
N ARG A 236 1.55 26.57 -8.96
CA ARG A 236 1.34 27.32 -10.22
C ARG A 236 2.21 26.80 -11.37
N ARG A 237 3.42 26.31 -11.09
CA ARG A 237 4.29 25.69 -12.10
C ARG A 237 3.69 24.39 -12.62
N ALA A 238 3.23 23.51 -11.73
CA ALA A 238 2.57 22.25 -12.10
C ALA A 238 1.22 22.48 -12.80
N GLU A 239 0.52 23.58 -12.50
CA GLU A 239 -0.71 23.97 -13.22
C GLU A 239 -0.46 24.52 -14.63
N LYS A 240 0.78 24.90 -14.96
CA LYS A 240 1.17 25.44 -16.27
C LYS A 240 1.95 24.45 -17.13
N ASP A 241 2.07 23.21 -16.67
CA ASP A 241 2.80 22.19 -17.41
C ASP A 241 2.05 21.86 -18.71
N GLU A 242 2.72 22.05 -19.85
CA GLU A 242 2.15 21.76 -21.17
C GLU A 242 2.39 20.30 -21.60
N CYS A 243 3.34 19.61 -20.96
CA CYS A 243 3.66 18.22 -21.25
C CYS A 243 2.76 17.27 -20.44
N VAL A 244 1.48 17.26 -20.84
CA VAL A 244 0.39 16.51 -20.19
C VAL A 244 -0.35 15.62 -21.19
N GLY A 245 -1.11 14.64 -20.68
CA GLY A 245 -1.86 13.69 -21.50
C GLY A 245 -0.97 12.95 -22.52
N PRO A 246 -1.38 12.83 -23.80
CA PRO A 246 -0.58 12.14 -24.82
C PRO A 246 0.79 12.76 -25.10
N MET A 247 1.06 13.99 -24.62
CA MET A 247 2.38 14.61 -24.77
C MET A 247 3.42 13.95 -23.86
N VAL A 248 3.01 13.25 -22.79
CA VAL A 248 3.94 12.54 -21.89
C VAL A 248 4.79 11.50 -22.63
N PHE A 249 4.27 10.89 -23.69
CA PHE A 249 5.02 9.92 -24.49
C PHE A 249 6.23 10.54 -25.20
N SER A 250 6.29 11.87 -25.35
CA SER A 250 7.48 12.56 -25.89
C SER A 250 8.67 12.57 -24.91
N LEU A 251 8.44 12.28 -23.63
CA LEU A 251 9.46 12.22 -22.58
C LEU A 251 9.98 10.78 -22.35
N ILE A 252 9.45 9.80 -23.07
CA ILE A 252 9.80 8.39 -22.89
C ILE A 252 10.73 7.96 -24.02
N ASP A 253 11.89 7.43 -23.65
CA ASP A 253 12.82 6.78 -24.56
C ASP A 253 12.94 5.29 -24.18
N PRO A 254 12.41 4.36 -24.99
CA PRO A 254 12.42 2.94 -24.67
C PRO A 254 13.77 2.25 -24.91
N GLU A 255 14.78 2.92 -25.49
CA GLU A 255 16.08 2.31 -25.86
C GLU A 255 15.93 0.97 -26.61
N ALA A 256 14.89 0.83 -27.44
CA ALA A 256 14.50 -0.42 -28.09
C ALA A 256 14.12 -0.21 -29.56
N PRO A 257 14.18 -1.27 -30.41
CA PRO A 257 13.77 -1.18 -31.81
C PRO A 257 12.30 -0.80 -31.97
N GLU A 258 11.96 -0.17 -33.09
CA GLU A 258 10.57 0.13 -33.44
C GLU A 258 9.75 -1.15 -33.61
N LEU A 259 8.53 -1.14 -33.08
CA LEU A 259 7.59 -2.26 -33.15
C LEU A 259 6.71 -2.18 -34.39
N ASP A 260 6.36 -3.33 -34.95
CA ASP A 260 5.35 -3.41 -36.01
C ASP A 260 3.95 -3.12 -35.45
N ILE A 261 3.10 -2.49 -36.27
CA ILE A 261 1.75 -2.09 -35.86
C ILE A 261 0.88 -3.28 -35.45
N ILE A 262 1.07 -4.46 -36.07
CA ILE A 262 0.32 -5.66 -35.75
C ILE A 262 0.68 -6.14 -34.34
N GLU A 263 1.97 -6.09 -33.98
CA GLU A 263 2.41 -6.44 -32.63
C GLU A 263 1.83 -5.48 -31.58
N VAL A 264 1.86 -4.17 -31.89
CA VAL A 264 1.28 -3.14 -31.01
C VAL A 264 -0.21 -3.39 -30.75
N GLU A 265 -0.97 -3.69 -31.80
CA GLU A 265 -2.41 -3.98 -31.70
C GLU A 265 -2.68 -5.24 -30.89
N GLN A 266 -1.95 -6.33 -31.14
CA GLN A 266 -2.08 -7.58 -30.39
C GLN A 266 -1.82 -7.40 -28.89
N LYS A 267 -0.77 -6.63 -28.53
CA LYS A 267 -0.47 -6.31 -27.12
C LYS A 267 -1.57 -5.47 -26.49
N CYS A 268 -2.06 -4.45 -27.20
CA CYS A 268 -3.12 -3.58 -26.72
C CYS A 268 -4.42 -4.37 -26.45
N GLU A 269 -4.82 -5.28 -27.34
CA GLU A 269 -6.01 -6.11 -27.15
C GLU A 269 -5.83 -7.16 -26.05
N LEU A 270 -4.63 -7.75 -25.94
CA LEU A 270 -4.30 -8.68 -24.85
C LEU A 270 -4.51 -8.02 -23.49
N PHE A 271 -3.95 -6.83 -23.29
CA PHE A 271 -4.09 -6.09 -22.03
C PHE A 271 -5.53 -5.63 -21.79
N SER A 272 -6.22 -5.15 -22.82
CA SER A 272 -7.63 -4.75 -22.73
C SER A 272 -8.53 -5.88 -22.26
N ARG A 273 -8.31 -7.09 -22.76
CA ARG A 273 -9.07 -8.27 -22.33
C ARG A 273 -8.72 -8.65 -20.89
N PHE A 274 -7.44 -8.73 -20.57
CA PHE A 274 -6.98 -9.10 -19.23
C PHE A 274 -7.53 -8.16 -18.15
N THR A 275 -7.42 -6.83 -18.33
CA THR A 275 -7.87 -5.87 -17.32
C THR A 275 -9.37 -5.93 -17.12
N LYS A 276 -10.15 -6.17 -18.18
CA LYS A 276 -11.60 -6.36 -18.10
C LYS A 276 -11.97 -7.62 -17.32
N GLU A 277 -11.39 -8.77 -17.69
CA GLU A 277 -11.68 -10.04 -17.01
C GLU A 277 -11.27 -10.00 -15.53
N MET A 278 -10.15 -9.34 -15.21
CA MET A 278 -9.73 -9.14 -13.82
C MET A 278 -10.68 -8.21 -13.07
N ASP A 279 -11.16 -7.13 -13.68
CA ASP A 279 -12.11 -6.20 -13.04
C ASP A 279 -13.42 -6.91 -12.68
N ASP A 280 -13.95 -7.74 -13.57
CA ASP A 280 -15.13 -8.56 -13.31
C ASP A 280 -14.87 -9.55 -12.14
N GLY A 281 -13.74 -10.25 -12.14
CA GLY A 281 -13.36 -11.16 -11.05
C GLY A 281 -13.16 -10.47 -9.70
N VAL A 282 -12.58 -9.28 -9.68
CA VAL A 282 -12.42 -8.45 -8.46
C VAL A 282 -13.78 -8.00 -7.94
N LYS A 283 -14.70 -7.57 -8.81
CA LYS A 283 -16.07 -7.19 -8.43
C LYS A 283 -16.85 -8.36 -7.83
N ASP A 284 -16.71 -9.55 -8.39
CA ASP A 284 -17.34 -10.77 -7.86
C ASP A 284 -16.81 -11.12 -6.47
N LEU A 285 -15.49 -11.06 -6.26
CA LEU A 285 -14.88 -11.30 -4.96
C LEU A 285 -15.32 -10.27 -3.91
N LEU A 286 -15.38 -8.99 -4.30
CA LEU A 286 -15.92 -7.93 -3.44
C LEU A 286 -17.38 -8.17 -3.07
N ASN A 287 -18.21 -8.62 -4.02
CA ASN A 287 -19.61 -8.92 -3.76
C ASN A 287 -19.77 -10.07 -2.75
N VAL A 288 -19.10 -11.20 -2.98
CA VAL A 288 -19.13 -12.37 -2.08
C VAL A 288 -18.56 -12.01 -0.70
N GLY A 289 -17.46 -11.26 -0.64
CA GLY A 289 -16.88 -10.78 0.61
C GLY A 289 -17.84 -9.90 1.41
N ASN A 290 -18.54 -8.96 0.76
CA ASN A 290 -19.55 -8.12 1.42
C ASN A 290 -20.75 -8.93 1.94
N ILE A 291 -21.21 -9.93 1.20
CA ILE A 291 -22.27 -10.84 1.65
C ILE A 291 -21.80 -11.61 2.88
N HIS A 292 -20.59 -12.16 2.84
CA HIS A 292 -20.01 -12.90 3.95
C HIS A 292 -19.81 -12.03 5.20
N TRP A 293 -19.29 -10.80 5.03
CA TRP A 293 -19.14 -9.82 6.10
C TRP A 293 -20.47 -9.60 6.83
N LYS A 294 -21.53 -9.25 6.09
CA LYS A 294 -22.87 -9.01 6.65
C LYS A 294 -23.42 -10.23 7.38
N ARG A 295 -23.14 -11.44 6.88
CA ARG A 295 -23.53 -12.70 7.53
C ARG A 295 -22.85 -12.86 8.89
N CYS A 296 -21.53 -12.69 8.95
CA CYS A 296 -20.75 -12.83 10.18
C CYS A 296 -21.15 -11.80 11.24
N THR A 297 -21.30 -10.52 10.86
CA THR A 297 -21.64 -9.44 11.80
C THR A 297 -23.12 -9.43 12.21
N GLY A 298 -23.99 -10.18 11.52
CA GLY A 298 -25.44 -10.13 11.67
C GLY A 298 -26.07 -11.49 12.01
N PRO A 299 -26.65 -12.20 11.03
CA PRO A 299 -27.37 -13.47 11.26
C PRO A 299 -26.56 -14.52 12.02
N LEU A 300 -25.30 -14.76 11.64
CA LEU A 300 -24.49 -15.83 12.24
C LEU A 300 -24.18 -15.56 13.72
N ARG A 301 -23.86 -14.30 14.06
CA ARG A 301 -23.75 -13.85 15.46
C ARG A 301 -25.03 -14.16 16.25
N LYS A 302 -26.20 -13.82 15.69
CA LYS A 302 -27.49 -14.05 16.36
C LYS A 302 -27.80 -15.53 16.58
N GLU A 303 -27.36 -16.40 15.67
CA GLU A 303 -27.52 -17.85 15.83
C GLU A 303 -26.75 -18.37 17.04
N TYR A 304 -25.46 -18.02 17.18
CA TYR A 304 -24.67 -18.41 18.35
C TYR A 304 -25.23 -17.86 19.67
N GLN A 305 -25.72 -16.62 19.67
CA GLN A 305 -26.41 -16.03 20.85
C GLN A 305 -27.68 -16.81 21.21
N LYS A 306 -28.47 -17.25 20.23
CA LYS A 306 -29.67 -18.04 20.48
C LYS A 306 -29.34 -19.40 21.08
N ILE A 307 -28.29 -20.06 20.59
CA ILE A 307 -27.80 -21.33 21.15
C ILE A 307 -27.37 -21.11 22.61
N GLY A 308 -26.55 -20.08 22.88
CA GLY A 308 -26.08 -19.76 24.22
C GLY A 308 -27.21 -19.51 25.21
N LYS A 309 -28.22 -18.74 24.79
CA LYS A 309 -29.42 -18.48 25.60
C LYS A 309 -30.27 -19.73 25.83
N ALA A 310 -30.35 -20.64 24.86
CA ALA A 310 -31.10 -21.88 25.01
C ALA A 310 -30.50 -22.77 26.11
N PHE A 311 -29.17 -22.90 26.16
CA PHE A 311 -28.48 -23.64 27.24
C PHE A 311 -28.71 -23.01 28.61
N GLN A 312 -28.60 -21.68 28.72
CA GLN A 312 -28.84 -20.96 29.98
C GLN A 312 -30.31 -21.07 30.44
N ASN A 313 -31.26 -20.97 29.51
CA ASN A 313 -32.68 -21.16 29.82
C ASN A 313 -32.95 -22.56 30.36
N LEU A 314 -32.37 -23.59 29.72
CA LEU A 314 -32.52 -24.98 30.19
C LEU A 314 -31.92 -25.18 31.58
N SER A 315 -30.73 -24.64 31.82
CA SER A 315 -30.11 -24.62 33.15
C SER A 315 -31.01 -23.95 34.19
N SER A 316 -31.58 -22.78 33.86
CA SER A 316 -32.51 -22.08 34.75
C SER A 316 -33.74 -22.91 35.07
N VAL A 317 -34.29 -23.68 34.12
CA VAL A 317 -35.42 -24.58 34.34
C VAL A 317 -35.02 -25.72 35.27
N PHE A 318 -33.86 -26.35 35.07
CA PHE A 318 -33.38 -27.42 35.96
C PHE A 318 -33.20 -26.92 37.39
N ASN A 319 -32.65 -25.74 37.59
CA ASN A 319 -32.52 -25.12 38.91
C ASN A 319 -33.87 -24.91 39.64
N THR A 320 -35.02 -24.91 38.93
CA THR A 320 -36.35 -24.83 39.58
C THR A 320 -36.79 -26.14 40.23
N SER A 321 -36.12 -27.27 39.94
CA SER A 321 -36.49 -28.58 40.49
C SER A 321 -36.22 -28.68 41.99
N GLY A 322 -35.27 -27.90 42.51
CA GLY A 322 -34.87 -27.91 43.92
C GLY A 322 -34.10 -29.17 44.33
N TYR A 323 -33.63 -29.98 43.38
CA TYR A 323 -32.90 -31.21 43.65
C TYR A 323 -31.45 -30.91 44.05
N THR A 324 -31.04 -31.36 45.23
CA THR A 324 -29.74 -31.01 45.83
C THR A 324 -28.50 -31.54 45.09
N GLY A 325 -28.67 -32.42 44.09
CA GLY A 325 -27.57 -33.08 43.36
C GLY A 325 -27.31 -32.59 41.93
N GLU A 326 -28.00 -31.56 41.43
CA GLU A 326 -27.92 -31.18 40.00
C GLU A 326 -26.97 -30.01 39.67
N ALA A 327 -26.35 -29.38 40.67
CA ALA A 327 -25.55 -28.16 40.48
C ALA A 327 -24.44 -28.31 39.43
N THR A 328 -23.72 -29.44 39.41
CA THR A 328 -22.65 -29.68 38.42
C THR A 328 -23.16 -29.65 36.97
N LEU A 329 -24.37 -30.17 36.73
CA LEU A 329 -24.98 -30.15 35.40
C LEU A 329 -25.48 -28.76 35.04
N THR A 330 -26.16 -28.07 35.96
CA THR A 330 -26.74 -26.74 35.70
C THR A 330 -25.65 -25.68 35.54
N ASP A 331 -24.55 -25.78 36.29
CA ASP A 331 -23.36 -24.94 36.12
C ASP A 331 -22.69 -25.18 34.77
N ALA A 332 -22.51 -26.45 34.36
CA ALA A 332 -21.92 -26.79 33.07
C ALA A 332 -22.78 -26.28 31.89
N LEU A 333 -24.11 -26.40 31.96
CA LEU A 333 -25.03 -25.85 30.95
C LEU A 333 -24.97 -24.33 30.90
N THR A 334 -24.90 -23.66 32.06
CA THR A 334 -24.73 -22.20 32.11
C THR A 334 -23.41 -21.77 31.49
N ALA A 335 -22.32 -22.46 31.83
CA ALA A 335 -21.00 -22.21 31.29
C ALA A 335 -20.98 -22.38 29.77
N ALA A 336 -21.48 -23.50 29.25
CA ALA A 336 -21.62 -23.74 27.80
C ALA A 336 -22.42 -22.62 27.12
N GLY A 337 -23.50 -22.17 27.75
CA GLY A 337 -24.29 -21.05 27.26
C GLY A 337 -23.51 -19.74 27.12
N LYS A 338 -22.70 -19.41 28.13
CA LYS A 338 -21.79 -18.24 28.11
C LYS A 338 -20.71 -18.38 27.03
N THR A 339 -20.09 -19.56 26.92
CA THR A 339 -19.13 -19.90 25.86
C THR A 339 -19.67 -19.63 24.46
N TYR A 340 -20.92 -20.02 24.19
CA TYR A 340 -21.57 -19.74 22.89
C TYR A 340 -21.83 -18.23 22.66
N GLU A 341 -22.12 -17.46 23.72
CA GLU A 341 -22.22 -16.01 23.62
C GLU A 341 -20.86 -15.35 23.36
N GLU A 342 -19.77 -15.84 23.95
CA GLU A 342 -18.41 -15.39 23.65
C GLU A 342 -18.03 -15.68 22.19
N ILE A 343 -18.28 -16.90 21.70
CA ILE A 343 -18.08 -17.28 20.30
C ILE A 343 -18.85 -16.33 19.37
N SER A 344 -20.06 -15.91 19.75
CA SER A 344 -20.84 -14.96 18.95
C SER A 344 -20.12 -13.62 18.74
N GLN A 345 -19.41 -13.12 19.76
CA GLN A 345 -18.66 -11.86 19.66
C GLN A 345 -17.41 -12.06 18.80
N ILE A 346 -16.68 -13.15 19.00
CA ILE A 346 -15.50 -13.50 18.22
C ILE A 346 -15.84 -13.57 16.72
N VAL A 347 -16.95 -14.25 16.37
CA VAL A 347 -17.45 -14.34 14.98
C VAL A 347 -17.81 -12.97 14.40
N ALA A 348 -18.41 -12.09 15.20
CA ALA A 348 -18.82 -10.76 14.76
C ALA A 348 -17.62 -9.81 14.55
N GLU A 349 -16.54 -10.01 15.29
CA GLU A 349 -15.33 -9.20 15.20
C GLU A 349 -14.34 -9.70 14.15
N GLN A 350 -14.39 -11.00 13.83
CA GLN A 350 -13.42 -11.64 12.93
C GLN A 350 -13.21 -10.92 11.59
N PRO A 351 -14.25 -10.47 10.86
CA PRO A 351 -14.04 -9.83 9.56
C PRO A 351 -13.09 -8.62 9.59
N ARG A 352 -12.97 -7.93 10.74
CA ARG A 352 -12.03 -6.79 10.89
C ARG A 352 -10.56 -7.21 10.94
N LYS A 353 -10.27 -8.48 11.23
CA LYS A 353 -8.92 -9.02 11.37
C LYS A 353 -8.38 -9.60 10.07
N ASP A 354 -9.26 -10.07 9.18
CA ASP A 354 -8.86 -10.76 7.95
C ASP A 354 -9.54 -10.18 6.69
N LEU A 355 -10.86 -10.32 6.60
CA LEU A 355 -11.66 -9.99 5.43
C LEU A 355 -11.52 -8.51 5.07
N HIS A 356 -11.32 -7.65 6.07
CA HIS A 356 -11.09 -6.21 5.88
C HIS A 356 -9.93 -5.95 4.92
N PHE A 357 -8.78 -6.55 5.19
CA PHE A 357 -7.57 -6.36 4.39
C PHE A 357 -7.74 -6.93 2.98
N LEU A 358 -8.42 -8.07 2.85
CA LEU A 358 -8.76 -8.66 1.56
C LEU A 358 -9.69 -7.73 0.75
N MET A 359 -10.70 -7.16 1.39
CA MET A 359 -11.65 -6.24 0.74
C MET A 359 -10.98 -4.92 0.34
N GLU A 360 -10.17 -4.31 1.21
CA GLU A 360 -9.48 -3.06 0.88
C GLU A 360 -8.45 -3.26 -0.24
N THR A 361 -7.71 -4.38 -0.27
CA THR A 361 -6.82 -4.72 -1.39
C THR A 361 -7.61 -4.82 -2.70
N ASN A 362 -8.75 -5.52 -2.70
CA ASN A 362 -9.57 -5.64 -3.90
C ASN A 362 -10.24 -4.32 -4.31
N ASN A 363 -10.60 -3.46 -3.36
CA ASN A 363 -11.08 -2.10 -3.64
C ASN A 363 -10.01 -1.24 -4.31
N GLU A 364 -8.75 -1.35 -3.87
CA GLU A 364 -7.61 -0.68 -4.51
C GLU A 364 -7.43 -1.15 -5.95
N TYR A 365 -7.39 -2.48 -6.17
CA TYR A 365 -7.26 -3.05 -7.52
C TYR A 365 -8.45 -2.71 -8.42
N LYS A 366 -9.68 -2.67 -7.89
CA LYS A 366 -10.86 -2.17 -8.62
C LYS A 366 -10.65 -0.71 -9.07
N GLY A 367 -10.09 0.13 -8.20
CA GLY A 367 -9.75 1.52 -8.53
C GLY A 367 -8.74 1.63 -9.67
N LEU A 368 -7.65 0.85 -9.60
CA LEU A 368 -6.62 0.78 -10.65
C LEU A 368 -7.19 0.24 -11.97
N LEU A 369 -7.95 -0.86 -11.92
CA LEU A 369 -8.56 -1.51 -13.08
C LEU A 369 -9.57 -0.59 -13.77
N GLY A 370 -10.29 0.23 -13.00
CA GLY A 370 -11.20 1.25 -13.52
C GLY A 370 -10.54 2.34 -14.37
N CYS A 371 -9.22 2.54 -14.28
CA CYS A 371 -8.49 3.53 -15.08
C CYS A 371 -8.04 2.99 -16.45
N PHE A 372 -7.82 1.68 -16.58
CA PHE A 372 -7.29 1.09 -17.82
C PHE A 372 -8.17 1.31 -19.06
N PRO A 373 -9.52 1.32 -19.00
CA PRO A 373 -10.35 1.61 -20.18
C PRO A 373 -10.00 2.94 -20.86
N ASP A 374 -9.76 4.00 -20.07
CA ASP A 374 -9.42 5.33 -20.61
C ASP A 374 -7.99 5.35 -21.16
N THR A 375 -7.03 4.80 -20.40
CA THR A 375 -5.62 4.67 -20.83
C THR A 375 -5.53 3.87 -22.13
N ILE A 376 -6.12 2.67 -22.19
CA ILE A 376 -6.13 1.82 -23.38
C ILE A 376 -6.92 2.47 -24.52
N GLY A 377 -7.99 3.23 -24.23
CA GLY A 377 -8.75 3.98 -25.23
C GLY A 377 -7.88 4.97 -26.01
N VAL A 378 -6.96 5.68 -25.33
CA VAL A 378 -5.98 6.56 -25.98
C VAL A 378 -5.06 5.77 -26.92
N HIS A 379 -4.62 4.58 -26.52
CA HIS A 379 -3.77 3.71 -27.34
C HIS A 379 -4.53 3.19 -28.58
N LYS A 380 -5.76 2.70 -28.42
CA LYS A 380 -6.59 2.23 -29.53
C LYS A 380 -6.87 3.35 -30.55
N ALA A 381 -7.14 4.57 -30.07
CA ALA A 381 -7.33 5.73 -30.95
C ALA A 381 -6.06 6.08 -31.74
N ALA A 382 -4.88 5.98 -31.11
CA ALA A 382 -3.60 6.17 -31.80
C ALA A 382 -3.34 5.07 -32.85
N ILE A 383 -3.67 3.81 -32.54
CA ILE A 383 -3.54 2.67 -33.48
C ILE A 383 -4.37 2.93 -34.74
N GLU A 384 -5.64 3.29 -34.58
CA GLU A 384 -6.50 3.54 -35.72
C GLU A 384 -6.00 4.73 -36.57
N LYS A 385 -5.47 5.78 -35.94
CA LYS A 385 -4.87 6.92 -36.66
C LYS A 385 -3.65 6.52 -37.49
N VAL A 386 -2.80 5.60 -37.01
CA VAL A 386 -1.67 5.09 -37.79
C VAL A 386 -2.15 4.23 -38.96
N ARG A 387 -3.20 3.41 -38.78
CA ARG A 387 -3.81 2.59 -39.86
C ARG A 387 -4.40 3.46 -40.97
N GLU A 388 -4.98 4.60 -40.63
CA GLU A 388 -5.45 5.59 -41.58
C GLU A 388 -4.32 6.37 -42.27
N GLY A 389 -3.06 6.21 -41.84
CA GLY A 389 -1.90 6.97 -42.28
C GLY A 389 -1.71 6.99 -43.80
N ASP A 390 -1.80 5.84 -44.46
CA ASP A 390 -1.67 5.77 -45.93
C ASP A 390 -2.78 6.53 -46.66
N LYS A 391 -4.01 6.45 -46.15
CA LYS A 391 -5.15 7.21 -46.70
C LYS A 391 -4.95 8.71 -46.48
N MET A 392 -4.38 9.11 -45.35
CA MET A 392 -4.09 10.53 -45.04
C MET A 392 -2.96 11.09 -45.90
N VAL A 393 -1.92 10.30 -46.18
CA VAL A 393 -0.86 10.66 -47.14
C VAL A 393 -1.42 10.79 -48.55
N ALA A 394 -2.21 9.80 -49.01
CA ALA A 394 -2.84 9.84 -50.33
C ALA A 394 -3.80 11.02 -50.51
N ALA A 395 -4.47 11.44 -49.42
CA ALA A 395 -5.35 12.61 -49.40
C ALA A 395 -4.60 13.95 -49.21
N GLY A 396 -3.26 13.94 -49.14
CA GLY A 396 -2.44 15.14 -48.94
C GLY A 396 -2.62 15.83 -47.58
N LYS A 397 -3.19 15.14 -46.58
CA LYS A 397 -3.40 15.69 -45.23
C LYS A 397 -2.15 15.69 -44.37
N ILE A 398 -1.26 14.72 -44.61
CA ILE A 398 0.03 14.56 -43.94
C ILE A 398 1.09 14.13 -44.97
N ASN A 399 2.37 14.33 -44.67
CA ASN A 399 3.45 13.83 -45.51
C ASN A 399 3.96 12.44 -45.03
N THR A 400 4.85 11.81 -45.80
CA THR A 400 5.41 10.48 -45.47
C THR A 400 6.27 10.49 -44.19
N GLN A 401 6.92 11.62 -43.89
CA GLN A 401 7.73 11.79 -42.68
C GLN A 401 6.84 11.88 -41.42
N ASP A 402 5.70 12.56 -41.50
CA ASP A 402 4.70 12.63 -40.45
C ASP A 402 4.17 11.21 -40.14
N LYS A 403 3.89 10.42 -41.18
CA LYS A 403 3.48 9.01 -41.04
C LYS A 403 4.55 8.18 -40.32
N GLY A 404 5.83 8.33 -40.68
CA GLY A 404 6.94 7.67 -40.00
C GLY A 404 7.03 8.07 -38.52
N THR A 405 6.82 9.36 -38.22
CA THR A 405 6.79 9.87 -36.83
C THR A 405 5.62 9.28 -36.04
N MET A 406 4.45 9.12 -36.66
CA MET A 406 3.29 8.47 -36.02
C MET A 406 3.57 7.01 -35.68
N ALA A 407 4.21 6.26 -36.58
CA ALA A 407 4.61 4.87 -36.34
C ALA A 407 5.64 4.76 -35.21
N LYS A 408 6.65 5.62 -35.18
CA LYS A 408 7.60 5.67 -34.05
C LYS A 408 6.90 5.98 -32.73
N ARG A 409 5.98 6.96 -32.72
CA ARG A 409 5.25 7.36 -31.51
C ARG A 409 4.38 6.23 -30.96
N ILE A 410 3.75 5.44 -31.82
CA ILE A 410 2.92 4.32 -31.36
C ILE A 410 3.75 3.17 -30.78
N SER A 411 4.95 2.95 -31.29
CA SER A 411 5.90 2.01 -30.69
C SER A 411 6.28 2.45 -29.26
N ILE A 412 6.58 3.73 -29.04
CA ILE A 412 6.86 4.29 -27.70
C ILE A 412 5.66 4.10 -26.76
N MET A 413 4.45 4.39 -27.24
CA MET A 413 3.22 4.15 -26.47
C MET A 413 3.09 2.67 -26.09
N CYS A 414 3.33 1.74 -27.02
CA CYS A 414 3.27 0.32 -26.74
C CYS A 414 4.29 -0.11 -25.68
N TYR A 415 5.54 0.36 -25.77
CA TYR A 415 6.56 0.10 -24.74
C TYR A 415 6.15 0.64 -23.37
N SER A 416 5.62 1.86 -23.31
CA SER A 416 5.09 2.45 -22.08
C SER A 416 3.96 1.60 -21.47
N LEU A 417 3.01 1.13 -22.29
CA LEU A 417 1.91 0.30 -21.81
C LEU A 417 2.40 -1.07 -21.32
N GLN A 418 3.39 -1.67 -22.00
CA GLN A 418 4.02 -2.92 -21.57
C GLN A 418 4.76 -2.74 -20.23
N ALA A 419 5.54 -1.65 -20.09
CA ALA A 419 6.22 -1.32 -18.85
C ALA A 419 5.23 -1.13 -17.69
N GLU A 420 4.11 -0.47 -17.95
CA GLU A 420 3.05 -0.28 -16.96
C GLU A 420 2.34 -1.58 -16.58
N MET A 421 2.02 -2.43 -17.56
CA MET A 421 1.44 -3.74 -17.29
C MET A 421 2.38 -4.64 -16.49
N ASN A 422 3.68 -4.58 -16.77
CA ASN A 422 4.68 -5.29 -15.98
C ASN A 422 4.78 -4.75 -14.55
N HIS A 423 4.71 -3.42 -14.36
CA HIS A 423 4.61 -2.82 -13.02
C HIS A 423 3.35 -3.29 -12.28
N PHE A 424 2.19 -3.26 -12.95
CA PHE A 424 0.92 -3.72 -12.41
C PHE A 424 0.97 -5.20 -12.01
N HIS A 425 1.49 -6.08 -12.87
CA HIS A 425 1.57 -7.51 -12.59
C HIS A 425 2.53 -7.82 -11.43
N SER A 426 3.68 -7.14 -11.37
CA SER A 426 4.64 -7.32 -10.26
C SER A 426 4.02 -6.97 -8.92
N ASN A 427 3.37 -5.81 -8.82
CA ASN A 427 2.68 -5.40 -7.59
C ASN A 427 1.49 -6.33 -7.28
N ARG A 428 0.72 -6.73 -8.29
CA ARG A 428 -0.42 -7.64 -8.12
C ARG A 428 -0.01 -8.96 -7.49
N ILE A 429 1.06 -9.57 -7.98
CA ILE A 429 1.55 -10.84 -7.42
C ILE A 429 1.94 -10.65 -5.96
N TYR A 430 2.68 -9.57 -5.65
CA TYR A 430 3.11 -9.28 -4.29
C TYR A 430 1.93 -9.03 -3.34
N ASP A 431 1.01 -8.14 -3.72
CA ASP A 431 -0.12 -7.73 -2.88
C ASP A 431 -1.09 -8.90 -2.63
N TYR A 432 -1.44 -9.66 -3.67
CA TYR A 432 -2.34 -10.82 -3.53
C TYR A 432 -1.71 -11.94 -2.71
N ASN A 433 -0.43 -12.23 -2.88
CA ASN A 433 0.25 -13.25 -2.05
C ASN A 433 0.22 -12.85 -0.58
N ARG A 434 0.55 -11.59 -0.27
CA ARG A 434 0.57 -11.09 1.10
C ARG A 434 -0.81 -11.09 1.75
N VAL A 435 -1.84 -10.58 1.06
CA VAL A 435 -3.18 -10.49 1.65
C VAL A 435 -3.83 -11.86 1.80
N MET A 436 -3.57 -12.80 0.88
CA MET A 436 -4.06 -14.16 1.00
C MET A 436 -3.37 -14.92 2.14
N GLN A 437 -2.06 -14.73 2.31
CA GLN A 437 -1.35 -15.27 3.46
C GLN A 437 -1.94 -14.75 4.77
N LEU A 438 -2.10 -13.43 4.91
CA LEU A 438 -2.70 -12.80 6.10
C LEU A 438 -4.12 -13.35 6.36
N TYR A 439 -4.96 -13.40 5.33
CA TYR A 439 -6.32 -13.89 5.43
C TYR A 439 -6.37 -15.34 5.93
N LEU A 440 -5.55 -16.22 5.38
CA LEU A 440 -5.51 -17.64 5.77
C LEU A 440 -4.94 -17.84 7.18
N GLU A 441 -3.88 -17.11 7.55
CA GLU A 441 -3.29 -17.17 8.89
C GLU A 441 -4.31 -16.75 9.97
N GLU A 442 -5.03 -15.64 9.74
CA GLU A 442 -6.06 -15.16 10.66
C GLU A 442 -7.27 -16.10 10.72
N GLN A 443 -7.65 -16.72 9.60
CA GLN A 443 -8.69 -17.75 9.59
C GLN A 443 -8.27 -18.98 10.40
N ILE A 444 -7.01 -19.45 10.28
CA ILE A 444 -6.49 -20.55 11.09
C ILE A 444 -6.57 -20.18 12.58
N ARG A 445 -6.04 -19.02 12.97
CA ARG A 445 -6.09 -18.53 14.36
C ARG A 445 -7.52 -18.44 14.89
N PHE A 446 -8.47 -18.00 14.05
CA PHE A 446 -9.89 -17.93 14.39
C PHE A 446 -10.47 -19.31 14.72
N TYR A 447 -10.25 -20.30 13.86
CA TYR A 447 -10.78 -21.65 14.10
C TYR A 447 -10.08 -22.35 15.27
N GLU A 448 -8.78 -22.15 15.46
CA GLU A 448 -8.06 -22.65 16.64
C GLU A 448 -8.58 -22.03 17.94
N THR A 449 -8.78 -20.71 17.96
CA THR A 449 -9.33 -20.01 19.13
C THR A 449 -10.71 -20.53 19.49
N ARG A 450 -11.57 -20.71 18.48
CA ARG A 450 -12.90 -21.29 18.68
C ARG A 450 -12.84 -22.74 19.17
N GLY A 451 -11.92 -23.54 18.65
CA GLY A 451 -11.71 -24.92 19.08
C GLY A 451 -11.13 -25.06 20.49
N ARG A 452 -10.46 -24.03 21.04
CA ARG A 452 -9.99 -24.01 22.43
C ARG A 452 -11.07 -23.56 23.43
N ILE A 453 -12.02 -22.76 22.96
CA ILE A 453 -13.11 -22.21 23.77
C ILE A 453 -14.25 -23.22 23.92
N LEU A 454 -14.50 -24.04 22.87
CA LEU A 454 -15.35 -25.22 22.92
C LEU A 454 -14.66 -26.38 23.60
#